data_AF-A0A843LFV4-F1
#
_entry.id   AF-A0A843LFV4-F1
#
_cell.length_a   1.000
_cell.length_b   1.000
_cell.length_c   1.000
_cell.angle_alpha   90.00
_cell.angle_beta   90.00
_cell.angle_gamma   90.00
#
_symmetry.space_group_name_H-M   'P 1'
#
loop_
_entity.id
_entity.type
_entity.pdbx_description
1 polymer ?
#
loop_
_entity_poly.entity_id
_entity_poly.type
_entity_poly.pdbx_seq_one_letter_code
_entity_poly.pdbx_strand_id
1 'polypeptide(L)'
;MDPIKEAFLKIKEDISSMQLEISQLKQEISSLKLTTSSNLSSSIPAIASILPPFQTLPTNNPAQNPAVPQEIRGLENQKNDLSTGNKGVPTDTSTYRQTNQQTDKMLNLGGVGPENSLERIQRTLDSLDSIRREIRLKFKRLTPQEMLVFTTIYSLENEGVEEITYRAISSNLNLTESSIRDYITKLLQKGVPLKKIRLNNKKIVISVSEELKKLASLSTIIKLREV
;
A
#
# COMPACT_ATOMS: atom_id res chain seq x y z
N MET A 1 -25.07 42.29 39.38
CA MET A 1 -23.85 41.77 38.73
C MET A 1 -24.06 41.85 37.23
N ASP A 2 -23.03 42.25 36.47
CA ASP A 2 -23.12 42.42 35.03
C ASP A 2 -23.03 41.06 34.32
N PRO A 3 -24.10 40.58 33.63
CA PRO A 3 -24.14 39.25 33.04
C PRO A 3 -23.08 39.04 31.96
N ILE A 4 -22.65 40.12 31.29
CA ILE A 4 -21.58 40.08 30.29
C ILE A 4 -20.25 39.76 30.98
N LYS A 5 -19.98 40.43 32.10
CA LYS A 5 -18.75 40.23 32.88
C LYS A 5 -18.66 38.79 33.43
N GLU A 6 -19.78 38.20 33.84
CA GLU A 6 -19.83 36.81 34.28
C GLU A 6 -19.54 35.82 33.15
N ALA A 7 -20.12 36.04 31.97
CA ALA A 7 -19.86 35.20 30.80
C ALA A 7 -18.38 35.23 30.40
N PHE A 8 -17.74 36.40 30.41
CA PHE A 8 -16.30 36.53 30.14
C PHE A 8 -15.42 35.84 31.19
N LEU A 9 -15.83 35.85 32.47
CA LEU A 9 -15.11 35.12 33.52
C LEU A 9 -15.17 33.61 33.30
N LYS A 10 -16.34 33.07 32.96
CA LYS A 10 -16.53 31.64 32.64
C LYS A 10 -15.69 31.23 31.42
N ILE A 11 -15.74 32.01 30.34
CA ILE A 11 -14.93 31.74 29.14
C ILE A 11 -13.44 31.74 29.47
N LYS A 12 -12.98 32.65 30.34
CA LYS A 12 -11.58 32.71 30.75
C LYS A 12 -11.17 31.49 31.57
N GLU A 13 -12.05 31.01 32.44
CA GLU A 13 -11.86 29.79 33.23
C GLU A 13 -11.78 28.55 32.31
N ASP A 14 -12.72 28.42 31.38
CA ASP A 14 -12.74 27.34 30.38
C ASP A 14 -11.47 27.33 29.53
N ILE A 15 -11.03 28.49 29.04
CA ILE A 15 -9.77 28.62 28.28
C ILE A 15 -8.56 28.18 29.12
N SER A 16 -8.55 28.53 30.41
CA SER A 16 -7.47 28.16 31.32
C SER A 16 -7.46 26.64 31.57
N SER A 17 -8.65 26.03 31.71
CA SER A 17 -8.79 24.57 31.83
C SER A 17 -8.31 23.84 30.58
N MET A 18 -8.72 24.32 29.39
CA MET A 18 -8.28 23.74 28.12
C MET A 18 -6.75 23.85 27.94
N GLN A 19 -6.14 24.97 28.34
CA GLN A 19 -4.68 25.13 28.27
C GLN A 19 -3.95 24.15 29.17
N LEU A 20 -4.49 23.85 30.35
CA LEU A 20 -3.95 22.86 31.27
C LEU A 20 -4.03 21.45 30.66
N GLU A 21 -5.19 21.06 30.14
CA GLU A 21 -5.40 19.75 29.49
C GLU A 21 -4.48 19.56 28.28
N ILE A 22 -4.35 20.58 27.42
CA ILE A 22 -3.43 20.55 26.27
C ILE A 22 -1.98 20.38 26.75
N SER A 23 -1.62 21.00 27.87
CA SER A 23 -0.26 20.88 28.43
C SER A 23 0.01 19.49 28.99
N GLN A 24 -0.98 18.88 29.65
CA GLN A 24 -0.92 17.50 30.15
C GLN A 24 -0.81 16.49 29.00
N LEU A 25 -1.65 16.63 27.96
CA LEU A 25 -1.59 15.77 26.76
C LEU A 25 -0.23 15.86 26.06
N LYS A 26 0.36 17.06 25.97
CA LYS A 26 1.71 17.23 25.41
C LYS A 26 2.78 16.51 26.23
N GLN A 27 2.67 16.54 27.56
CA GLN A 27 3.61 15.83 28.43
C GLN A 27 3.45 14.31 28.29
N GLU A 28 2.22 13.80 28.22
CA GLU A 28 1.94 12.38 28.01
C GLU A 28 2.44 11.88 26.65
N ILE A 29 2.23 12.64 25.57
CA ILE A 29 2.77 12.29 24.25
C ILE A 29 4.31 12.25 24.27
N SER A 30 4.94 13.19 24.97
CA SER A 30 6.40 13.22 25.14
C SER A 30 6.93 12.02 25.93
N SER A 31 6.27 11.62 27.01
CA SER A 31 6.66 10.44 27.79
C SER A 31 6.47 9.15 26.98
N LEU A 32 5.34 8.99 26.29
CA LEU A 32 5.07 7.85 25.42
C LEU A 32 6.13 7.72 24.33
N LYS A 33 6.52 8.83 23.70
CA LYS A 33 7.56 8.87 22.66
C LYS A 33 8.94 8.45 23.19
N LEU A 34 9.28 8.86 24.42
CA LEU A 34 10.51 8.42 25.09
C LEU A 34 10.48 6.91 25.38
N THR A 35 9.37 6.38 25.89
CA THR A 35 9.21 4.95 26.20
C THR A 35 9.22 4.06 24.95
N THR A 36 8.61 4.50 23.84
CA THR A 36 8.69 3.74 22.58
C THR A 36 10.10 3.74 22.00
N SER A 37 10.84 4.83 22.18
CA SER A 37 12.22 4.94 21.70
C SER A 37 13.19 4.08 22.53
N SER A 38 12.99 3.96 23.85
CA SER A 38 13.84 3.13 24.72
C SER A 38 13.58 1.63 24.59
N ASN A 39 12.36 1.22 24.23
CA ASN A 39 11.99 -0.21 24.12
C ASN A 39 12.37 -0.83 22.76
N LEU A 40 12.72 -0.05 21.74
CA LEU A 40 13.23 -0.60 20.47
C LEU A 40 14.72 -0.97 20.51
N SER A 41 15.46 -0.52 21.52
CA SER A 41 16.92 -0.76 21.65
C SER A 41 17.29 -1.97 22.53
N SER A 42 16.34 -2.65 23.16
CA SER A 42 16.63 -3.68 24.18
C SER A 42 15.77 -4.95 24.08
N SER A 43 15.44 -5.39 22.86
CA SER A 43 14.96 -6.76 22.64
C SER A 43 15.22 -7.27 21.22
N ILE A 44 16.47 -7.63 20.92
CA ILE A 44 16.78 -8.65 19.92
C ILE A 44 17.62 -9.72 20.63
N PRO A 45 17.04 -10.85 21.06
CA PRO A 45 17.82 -12.05 21.26
C PRO A 45 18.22 -12.59 19.89
N ALA A 46 19.52 -12.78 19.68
CA ALA A 46 20.09 -13.41 18.51
C ALA A 46 19.51 -14.82 18.31
N ILE A 47 18.73 -15.02 17.26
CA ILE A 47 18.42 -16.35 16.71
C ILE A 47 19.12 -16.43 15.35
N ALA A 48 20.43 -16.63 15.41
CA ALA A 48 21.24 -17.09 14.30
C ALA A 48 21.70 -18.51 14.62
N SER A 49 20.93 -19.51 14.19
CA SER A 49 21.38 -20.87 13.88
C SER A 49 20.18 -21.74 13.53
N ILE A 50 20.42 -22.71 12.63
CA ILE A 50 19.52 -23.73 12.09
C ILE A 50 18.85 -23.33 10.77
N LEU A 51 19.57 -23.57 9.66
CA LEU A 51 19.06 -24.29 8.48
C LEU A 51 20.26 -25.00 7.80
N PRO A 52 20.14 -26.29 7.39
CA PRO A 52 21.26 -27.10 6.91
C PRO A 52 21.60 -26.84 5.42
N PRO A 53 22.85 -27.12 5.01
CA PRO A 53 23.34 -26.86 3.66
C PRO A 53 22.84 -27.90 2.64
N PHE A 54 22.34 -27.42 1.50
CA PHE A 54 22.12 -28.26 0.32
C PHE A 54 23.45 -28.79 -0.19
N GLN A 55 23.64 -30.10 -0.08
CA GLN A 55 24.75 -30.84 -0.68
C GLN A 55 24.45 -31.10 -2.16
N THR A 56 25.42 -30.85 -3.03
CA THR A 56 25.51 -31.50 -4.34
C THR A 56 26.93 -32.04 -4.51
N LEU A 57 27.07 -33.36 -4.46
CA LEU A 57 28.24 -34.08 -4.95
C LEU A 57 27.76 -35.26 -5.81
N PRO A 58 28.50 -35.61 -6.88
CA PRO A 58 28.08 -36.51 -7.94
C PRO A 58 28.37 -37.97 -7.57
N THR A 59 27.65 -38.91 -8.17
CA THR A 59 28.01 -40.34 -8.10
C THR A 59 28.02 -40.93 -9.50
N ASN A 60 29.20 -41.45 -9.85
CA ASN A 60 29.50 -42.20 -11.06
C ASN A 60 29.08 -43.68 -10.90
N ASN A 61 28.53 -44.24 -11.99
CA ASN A 61 28.78 -45.60 -12.50
C ASN A 61 28.06 -46.85 -11.92
N PRO A 62 28.05 -48.00 -12.64
CA PRO A 62 26.82 -48.60 -13.22
C PRO A 62 26.61 -50.09 -12.86
N ALA A 63 25.42 -50.66 -13.11
CA ALA A 63 25.26 -52.11 -13.30
C ALA A 63 23.91 -52.52 -13.95
N GLN A 64 24.01 -53.09 -15.15
CA GLN A 64 23.41 -54.36 -15.61
C GLN A 64 21.87 -54.59 -15.55
N ASN A 65 21.25 -54.51 -16.74
CA ASN A 65 20.23 -55.38 -17.40
C ASN A 65 19.76 -56.69 -16.72
N PRO A 66 18.70 -57.40 -17.22
CA PRO A 66 17.65 -57.09 -18.22
C PRO A 66 16.21 -57.59 -17.87
N ALA A 67 15.16 -57.17 -18.60
CA ALA A 67 14.04 -58.06 -19.01
C ALA A 67 12.97 -57.36 -19.90
N VAL A 68 12.98 -57.76 -21.18
CA VAL A 68 11.84 -57.96 -22.11
C VAL A 68 11.21 -56.72 -22.81
N PRO A 69 11.10 -56.75 -24.16
CA PRO A 69 10.64 -55.64 -24.99
C PRO A 69 9.13 -55.71 -25.30
N GLN A 70 8.47 -54.55 -25.40
CA GLN A 70 7.23 -54.43 -26.18
C GLN A 70 7.49 -53.51 -27.37
N GLU A 71 7.62 -54.15 -28.52
CA GLU A 71 7.59 -53.53 -29.83
C GLU A 71 6.14 -53.15 -30.18
N ILE A 72 5.88 -51.87 -30.37
CA ILE A 72 4.96 -51.42 -31.42
C ILE A 72 5.64 -50.24 -32.13
N ARG A 73 6.32 -50.56 -33.24
CA ARG A 73 6.80 -49.57 -34.20
C ARG A 73 5.62 -48.86 -34.86
N GLY A 74 5.69 -47.53 -34.91
CA GLY A 74 4.81 -46.69 -35.71
C GLY A 74 5.17 -46.71 -37.20
N LEU A 75 4.27 -46.17 -38.02
CA LEU A 75 4.56 -45.80 -39.40
C LEU A 75 5.63 -44.69 -39.43
N GLU A 76 6.63 -44.91 -40.27
CA GLU A 76 7.79 -44.05 -40.46
C GLU A 76 7.55 -42.81 -41.36
N ASN A 77 8.25 -41.74 -40.95
CA ASN A 77 9.01 -40.76 -41.74
C ASN A 77 8.33 -39.80 -42.73
N GLN A 78 8.40 -38.50 -42.39
CA GLN A 78 9.05 -37.53 -43.28
C GLN A 78 10.08 -36.68 -42.50
N LYS A 79 11.32 -36.76 -42.97
CA LYS A 79 12.46 -35.93 -42.57
C LYS A 79 12.25 -34.52 -43.10
N ASN A 80 12.19 -33.56 -42.19
CA ASN A 80 12.60 -32.19 -42.50
C ASN A 80 13.80 -31.88 -41.59
N ASP A 81 14.98 -32.17 -42.14
CA ASP A 81 16.20 -31.49 -41.72
C ASP A 81 15.97 -29.99 -41.92
N LEU A 82 16.15 -29.20 -40.85
CA LEU A 82 16.72 -27.83 -40.87
C LEU A 82 16.77 -27.30 -39.43
N SER A 83 17.80 -27.75 -38.73
CA SER A 83 18.36 -27.08 -37.56
C SER A 83 19.08 -25.82 -38.03
N THR A 84 18.46 -24.64 -37.87
CA THR A 84 19.22 -23.40 -37.81
C THR A 84 19.69 -23.24 -36.37
N GLY A 85 20.89 -23.74 -36.12
CA GLY A 85 21.52 -23.73 -34.81
C GLY A 85 21.47 -22.37 -34.14
N ASN A 86 21.03 -22.36 -32.89
CA ASN A 86 21.33 -21.29 -31.95
C ASN A 86 22.84 -21.32 -31.72
N LYS A 87 23.58 -20.63 -32.59
CA LYS A 87 24.97 -20.25 -32.35
C LYS A 87 25.03 -19.60 -30.98
N GLY A 88 25.76 -20.23 -30.08
CA GLY A 88 25.85 -19.88 -28.68
C GLY A 88 26.01 -18.38 -28.47
N VAL A 89 25.16 -17.83 -27.61
CA VAL A 89 25.38 -16.53 -27.01
C VAL A 89 26.57 -16.70 -26.06
N PRO A 90 27.67 -15.93 -26.22
CA PRO A 90 28.75 -15.93 -25.24
C PRO A 90 28.22 -15.41 -23.91
N THR A 91 28.12 -16.30 -22.93
CA THR A 91 27.85 -15.96 -21.54
C THR A 91 29.13 -15.46 -20.90
N ASP A 92 29.60 -14.28 -21.29
CA ASP A 92 30.71 -13.59 -20.62
C ASP A 92 30.52 -12.08 -20.71
N THR A 93 29.68 -11.54 -19.83
CA THR A 93 29.79 -10.13 -19.39
C THR A 93 29.31 -10.02 -17.94
N SER A 94 30.22 -10.33 -17.02
CA SER A 94 30.12 -9.95 -15.62
C SER A 94 30.05 -8.43 -15.51
N THR A 95 28.85 -7.87 -15.35
CA THR A 95 28.69 -6.47 -14.96
C THR A 95 28.14 -6.40 -13.54
N TYR A 96 29.00 -6.73 -12.57
CA TYR A 96 28.79 -6.38 -11.16
C TYR A 96 29.63 -5.14 -10.85
N ARG A 97 29.30 -3.99 -11.45
CA ARG A 97 29.80 -2.70 -10.97
C ARG A 97 28.86 -2.22 -9.86
N GLN A 98 29.20 -2.55 -8.63
CA GLN A 98 28.70 -1.81 -7.47
C GLN A 98 29.17 -0.36 -7.57
N THR A 99 28.23 0.57 -7.59
CA THR A 99 28.45 1.98 -7.23
C THR A 99 27.61 2.26 -6.00
N ASN A 100 28.20 2.12 -4.82
CA ASN A 100 27.73 2.82 -3.63
C ASN A 100 28.74 3.92 -3.35
N GLN A 101 28.62 5.03 -4.09
CA GLN A 101 29.07 6.31 -3.56
C GLN A 101 28.10 6.64 -2.41
N GLN A 102 28.54 6.38 -1.18
CA GLN A 102 27.96 7.04 -0.02
C GLN A 102 28.14 8.54 -0.24
N THR A 103 27.06 9.21 -0.63
CA THR A 103 26.97 10.65 -0.43
C THR A 103 26.70 10.84 1.05
N ASP A 104 27.72 11.28 1.77
CA ASP A 104 27.58 11.97 3.05
C ASP A 104 26.75 13.24 2.83
N LYS A 105 25.43 13.11 2.69
CA LYS A 105 24.50 14.20 3.00
C LYS A 105 24.27 14.14 4.49
N MET A 106 25.23 14.72 5.21
CA MET A 106 25.07 15.16 6.58
C MET A 106 23.71 15.86 6.71
N LEU A 107 22.77 15.22 7.40
CA LEU A 107 21.63 15.87 8.00
C LEU A 107 22.17 16.73 9.14
N ASN A 108 22.65 17.92 8.79
CA ASN A 108 22.76 19.04 9.72
C ASN A 108 21.34 19.43 10.16
N LEU A 109 20.82 18.77 11.20
CA LEU A 109 19.73 19.32 12.03
C LEU A 109 20.31 20.33 13.04
N GLY A 110 21.07 21.30 12.53
CA GLY A 110 21.55 22.45 13.28
C GLY A 110 20.66 23.67 12.99
N GLY A 111 20.07 24.24 14.04
CA GLY A 111 19.55 25.61 14.03
C GLY A 111 18.07 25.76 13.65
N VAL A 112 17.20 25.76 14.66
CA VAL A 112 15.84 26.30 14.53
C VAL A 112 15.94 27.84 14.57
N GLY A 113 16.12 28.43 13.39
CA GLY A 113 15.77 29.83 13.15
C GLY A 113 14.31 29.92 12.66
N PRO A 114 13.56 30.98 13.02
CA PRO A 114 12.15 31.16 12.64
C PRO A 114 11.91 31.34 11.13
N GLU A 115 12.97 31.56 10.32
CA GLU A 115 12.87 31.77 8.88
C GLU A 115 12.48 30.53 8.05
N ASN A 116 12.64 29.31 8.59
CA ASN A 116 12.31 28.09 7.87
C ASN A 116 10.81 27.70 7.94
N SER A 117 9.98 28.45 8.67
CA SER A 117 8.57 28.11 8.88
C SER A 117 7.73 28.38 7.63
N LEU A 118 7.90 29.54 6.99
CA LEU A 118 7.13 29.95 5.81
C LEU A 118 7.48 29.11 4.57
N GLU A 119 8.78 28.84 4.37
CA GLU A 119 9.22 27.99 3.26
C GLU A 119 8.73 26.54 3.44
N ARG A 120 8.68 26.02 4.68
CA ARG A 120 8.05 24.73 4.97
C ARG A 120 6.55 24.75 4.66
N ILE A 121 5.85 25.81 5.02
CA ILE A 121 4.41 25.96 4.71
C ILE A 121 4.19 25.96 3.19
N GLN A 122 4.96 26.72 2.42
CA GLN A 122 4.86 26.72 0.95
C GLN A 122 5.09 25.34 0.36
N ARG A 123 6.17 24.64 0.78
CA ARG A 123 6.43 23.25 0.34
C ARG A 123 5.29 22.31 0.68
N THR A 124 4.65 22.47 1.86
CA THR A 124 3.48 21.66 2.22
C THR A 124 2.26 21.98 1.36
N LEU A 125 2.02 23.24 1.00
CA LEU A 125 0.93 23.64 0.11
C LEU A 125 1.13 23.08 -1.30
N ASP A 126 2.33 23.21 -1.85
CA ASP A 126 2.68 22.64 -3.16
C ASP A 126 2.51 21.11 -3.18
N SER A 127 2.89 20.46 -2.07
CA SER A 127 2.68 19.02 -1.89
C SER A 127 1.19 18.66 -1.89
N LEU A 128 0.34 19.43 -1.21
CA LEU A 128 -1.12 19.20 -1.20
C LEU A 128 -1.73 19.35 -2.59
N ASP A 129 -1.30 20.34 -3.37
CA ASP A 129 -1.81 20.53 -4.73
C ASP A 129 -1.36 19.41 -5.67
N SER A 130 -0.13 18.92 -5.52
CA SER A 130 0.35 17.75 -6.26
C SER A 130 -0.50 16.49 -5.96
N ILE A 131 -0.85 16.27 -4.69
CA ILE A 131 -1.71 15.16 -4.24
C ILE A 131 -3.12 15.31 -4.81
N ARG A 132 -3.73 16.50 -4.73
CA ARG A 132 -5.05 16.78 -5.31
C ARG A 132 -5.07 16.51 -6.80
N ARG A 133 -4.02 16.92 -7.52
CA ARG A 133 -3.87 16.66 -8.96
C ARG A 133 -3.78 15.17 -9.25
N GLU A 134 -3.01 14.41 -8.49
CA GLU A 134 -2.90 12.97 -8.66
C GLU A 134 -4.23 12.26 -8.43
N ILE A 135 -4.94 12.61 -7.35
CA ILE A 135 -6.30 12.12 -7.06
C ILE A 135 -7.21 12.43 -8.24
N ARG A 136 -7.27 13.69 -8.69
CA ARG A 136 -8.08 14.08 -9.85
C ARG A 136 -7.77 13.24 -11.08
N LEU A 137 -6.49 13.03 -11.40
CA LEU A 137 -6.09 12.23 -12.57
C LEU A 137 -6.56 10.76 -12.47
N LYS A 138 -6.47 10.16 -11.27
CA LYS A 138 -6.95 8.79 -11.02
C LYS A 138 -8.47 8.70 -11.21
N PHE A 139 -9.24 9.62 -10.63
CA PHE A 139 -10.71 9.61 -10.70
C PHE A 139 -11.27 10.06 -12.06
N LYS A 140 -10.57 10.94 -12.78
CA LYS A 140 -10.95 11.37 -14.14
C LYS A 140 -10.90 10.24 -15.18
N ARG A 141 -10.05 9.24 -14.96
CA ARG A 141 -9.93 8.04 -15.81
C ARG A 141 -11.00 6.99 -15.54
N LEU A 142 -11.87 7.20 -14.55
CA LEU A 142 -12.97 6.29 -14.24
C LEU A 142 -14.15 6.52 -15.17
N THR A 143 -14.63 5.42 -15.73
CA THR A 143 -15.91 5.36 -16.43
C THR A 143 -17.04 5.71 -15.45
N PRO A 144 -18.22 6.16 -15.95
CA PRO A 144 -19.37 6.44 -15.09
C PRO A 144 -19.74 5.25 -14.18
N GLN A 145 -19.65 4.03 -14.71
CA GLN A 145 -19.97 2.83 -13.95
C GLN A 145 -18.94 2.50 -12.87
N GLU A 146 -17.65 2.64 -13.16
CA GLU A 146 -16.60 2.47 -12.15
C GLU A 146 -16.72 3.51 -11.04
N MET A 147 -17.06 4.76 -11.40
CA MET A 147 -17.31 5.81 -10.43
C MET A 147 -18.55 5.50 -9.57
N LEU A 148 -19.63 4.99 -10.16
CA LEU A 148 -20.81 4.55 -9.42
C LEU A 148 -20.47 3.44 -8.42
N VAL A 149 -19.68 2.44 -8.83
CA VAL A 149 -19.22 1.37 -7.94
C VAL A 149 -18.37 1.93 -6.79
N PHE A 150 -17.42 2.82 -7.10
CA PHE A 150 -16.58 3.45 -6.08
C PHE A 150 -17.39 4.29 -5.08
N THR A 151 -18.29 5.14 -5.56
CA THR A 151 -19.14 5.99 -4.70
C THR A 151 -20.04 5.15 -3.80
N THR A 152 -20.54 4.02 -4.29
CA THR A 152 -21.33 3.06 -3.48
C THR A 152 -20.49 2.44 -2.37
N ILE A 153 -19.28 1.96 -2.68
CA ILE A 153 -18.36 1.42 -1.67
C ILE A 153 -18.07 2.48 -0.59
N TYR A 154 -17.76 3.71 -1.00
CA TYR A 154 -17.47 4.80 -0.08
C TYR A 154 -18.68 5.13 0.81
N SER A 155 -19.89 5.14 0.24
CA SER A 155 -21.12 5.45 0.97
C SER A 155 -21.47 4.37 1.99
N LEU A 156 -21.39 3.10 1.60
CA LEU A 156 -21.59 1.97 2.53
C LEU A 156 -20.60 2.00 3.70
N GLU A 157 -19.37 2.42 3.45
CA GLU A 157 -18.37 2.57 4.52
C GLU A 157 -18.71 3.73 5.47
N ASN A 158 -19.20 4.85 4.95
CA ASN A 158 -19.65 5.98 5.77
C ASN A 158 -20.91 5.64 6.60
N GLU A 159 -21.77 4.76 6.09
CA GLU A 159 -22.96 4.26 6.81
C GLU A 159 -22.59 3.32 7.96
N GLY A 160 -21.31 2.94 8.10
CA GLY A 160 -20.83 2.08 9.17
C GLY A 160 -21.01 0.59 8.90
N VAL A 161 -21.16 0.19 7.63
CA VAL A 161 -21.15 -1.23 7.25
C VAL A 161 -19.75 -1.80 7.47
N GLU A 162 -19.57 -2.60 8.51
CA GLU A 162 -18.27 -3.18 8.89
C GLU A 162 -17.67 -4.05 7.77
N GLU A 163 -18.51 -4.75 7.00
CA GLU A 163 -18.06 -5.75 6.03
C GLU A 163 -18.68 -5.54 4.64
N ILE A 164 -18.06 -4.66 3.87
CA ILE A 164 -18.46 -4.41 2.48
C ILE A 164 -17.95 -5.56 1.60
N THR A 165 -18.83 -6.51 1.30
CA THR A 165 -18.56 -7.65 0.43
C THR A 165 -19.04 -7.41 -1.00
N TYR A 166 -18.61 -8.24 -1.95
CA TYR A 166 -19.14 -8.20 -3.33
C TYR A 166 -20.66 -8.30 -3.37
N ARG A 167 -21.24 -9.16 -2.52
CA ARG A 167 -22.69 -9.35 -2.41
C ARG A 167 -23.42 -8.09 -1.91
N ALA A 168 -22.84 -7.38 -0.95
CA ALA A 168 -23.43 -6.14 -0.43
C ALA A 168 -23.47 -5.05 -1.51
N ILE A 169 -22.38 -4.88 -2.26
CA ILE A 169 -22.29 -3.91 -3.35
C ILE A 169 -23.22 -4.30 -4.51
N SER A 170 -23.27 -5.59 -4.87
CA SER A 170 -24.08 -6.10 -5.98
C SER A 170 -25.57 -5.89 -5.72
N SER A 171 -26.00 -6.10 -4.46
CA SER A 171 -27.38 -5.89 -4.02
C SER A 171 -27.78 -4.41 -4.06
N ASN A 172 -26.86 -3.49 -3.74
CA ASN A 172 -27.12 -2.04 -3.81
C ASN A 172 -27.23 -1.53 -5.25
N LEU A 173 -26.43 -2.08 -6.16
CA LEU A 173 -26.34 -1.60 -7.55
C LEU A 173 -27.20 -2.37 -8.54
N ASN A 174 -27.91 -3.43 -8.10
CA ASN A 174 -28.62 -4.36 -8.96
C ASN A 174 -27.73 -4.95 -10.07
N LEU A 175 -26.48 -5.27 -9.73
CA LEU A 175 -25.50 -5.89 -10.62
C LEU A 175 -25.16 -7.30 -10.15
N THR A 176 -24.55 -8.11 -11.01
CA THR A 176 -24.04 -9.42 -10.59
C THR A 176 -22.75 -9.27 -9.77
N GLU A 177 -22.50 -10.19 -8.84
CA GLU A 177 -21.25 -10.22 -8.07
C GLU A 177 -20.01 -10.32 -8.97
N SER A 178 -20.12 -11.03 -10.10
CA SER A 178 -19.07 -11.13 -11.11
C SER A 178 -18.75 -9.77 -11.72
N SER A 179 -19.77 -9.01 -12.13
CA SER A 179 -19.58 -7.64 -12.65
C SER A 179 -18.93 -6.73 -11.61
N ILE A 180 -19.37 -6.80 -10.35
CA ILE A 180 -18.77 -6.02 -9.27
C ILE A 180 -17.29 -6.38 -9.05
N ARG A 181 -16.95 -7.67 -9.09
CA ARG A 181 -15.56 -8.14 -9.00
C ARG A 181 -14.70 -7.55 -10.12
N ASP A 182 -15.21 -7.52 -11.34
CA ASP A 182 -14.50 -6.96 -12.48
C ASP A 182 -14.30 -5.45 -12.35
N TYR A 183 -15.34 -4.71 -11.94
CA TYR A 183 -15.22 -3.27 -11.69
C TYR A 183 -14.21 -2.96 -10.58
N ILE A 184 -14.23 -3.71 -9.47
CA ILE A 184 -13.26 -3.53 -8.38
C ILE A 184 -11.84 -3.84 -8.84
N THR A 185 -11.67 -4.87 -9.67
CA THR A 185 -10.36 -5.20 -10.25
C THR A 185 -9.86 -4.05 -11.14
N LYS A 186 -10.73 -3.47 -11.98
CA LYS A 186 -10.40 -2.29 -12.80
C LYS A 186 -10.07 -1.05 -11.95
N LEU A 187 -10.82 -0.81 -10.87
CA LEU A 187 -10.55 0.28 -9.93
C LEU A 187 -9.15 0.15 -9.31
N LEU A 188 -8.78 -1.06 -8.85
CA LEU A 188 -7.46 -1.35 -8.31
C LEU A 188 -6.36 -1.18 -9.35
N GLN A 189 -6.57 -1.68 -10.58
CA GLN A 189 -5.61 -1.51 -11.70
C GLN A 189 -5.41 -0.05 -12.09
N LYS A 190 -6.44 0.80 -11.96
CA LYS A 190 -6.35 2.24 -12.20
C LYS A 190 -5.71 3.03 -11.04
N GLY A 191 -5.30 2.34 -9.97
CA GLY A 191 -4.65 2.95 -8.82
C GLY A 191 -5.61 3.76 -7.94
N VAL A 192 -6.92 3.46 -7.99
CA VAL A 192 -7.87 3.99 -7.02
C VAL A 192 -7.52 3.38 -5.66
N PRO A 193 -7.38 4.19 -4.59
CA PRO A 193 -6.91 3.71 -3.29
C PRO A 193 -8.01 2.93 -2.54
N LEU A 194 -8.24 1.71 -3.00
CA LEU A 194 -9.07 0.68 -2.38
C LEU A 194 -8.19 -0.43 -1.79
N LYS A 195 -8.63 -1.03 -0.70
CA LYS A 195 -8.02 -2.19 -0.07
C LYS A 195 -8.95 -3.38 -0.24
N LYS A 196 -8.36 -4.52 -0.63
CA LYS A 196 -9.05 -5.81 -0.76
C LYS A 196 -8.48 -6.75 0.29
N ILE A 197 -9.28 -7.07 1.30
CA ILE A 197 -8.88 -7.88 2.46
C ILE A 197 -9.56 -9.24 2.36
N ARG A 198 -8.80 -10.32 2.47
CA ARG A 198 -9.33 -11.70 2.48
C ARG A 198 -9.43 -12.19 3.93
N LEU A 199 -10.64 -12.42 4.41
CA LEU A 199 -10.93 -12.93 5.75
C LEU A 199 -11.24 -14.43 5.69
N ASN A 200 -10.55 -15.23 6.51
CA ASN A 200 -10.79 -16.67 6.72
C ASN A 200 -10.90 -17.50 5.42
N ASN A 201 -10.13 -17.12 4.40
CA ASN A 201 -10.09 -17.74 3.06
C ASN A 201 -11.41 -17.78 2.27
N LYS A 202 -12.54 -17.36 2.83
CA LYS A 202 -13.88 -17.45 2.22
C LYS A 202 -14.48 -16.10 1.87
N LYS A 203 -14.14 -15.05 2.62
CA LYS A 203 -14.78 -13.73 2.50
C LYS A 203 -13.78 -12.70 2.01
N ILE A 204 -14.23 -11.85 1.08
CA ILE A 204 -13.46 -10.71 0.60
C ILE A 204 -14.21 -9.45 1.03
N VAL A 205 -13.52 -8.61 1.79
CA VAL A 205 -13.98 -7.30 2.23
C VAL A 205 -13.23 -6.24 1.45
N ILE A 206 -13.96 -5.21 1.02
CA ILE A 206 -13.45 -4.08 0.27
C ILE A 206 -13.55 -2.85 1.16
N SER A 207 -12.49 -2.07 1.27
CA SER A 207 -12.51 -0.81 2.02
C SER A 207 -11.79 0.29 1.25
N VAL A 208 -12.20 1.53 1.47
CA VAL A 208 -11.51 2.72 0.98
C VAL A 208 -10.30 2.99 1.87
N SER A 209 -9.17 3.34 1.28
CA SER A 209 -7.98 3.69 2.06
C SER A 209 -8.28 4.85 3.01
N GLU A 210 -7.91 4.69 4.29
CA GLU A 210 -8.03 5.74 5.30
C GLU A 210 -7.33 7.04 4.90
N GLU A 211 -6.22 6.93 4.16
CA GLU A 211 -5.50 8.08 3.64
C GLU A 211 -6.38 8.91 2.70
N LEU A 212 -7.12 8.25 1.79
CA LEU A 212 -8.06 8.95 0.91
C LEU A 212 -9.16 9.63 1.73
N LYS A 213 -9.71 8.93 2.72
CA LYS A 213 -10.78 9.47 3.59
C LYS A 213 -10.33 10.70 4.38
N LYS A 214 -9.07 10.74 4.82
CA LYS A 214 -8.46 11.89 5.51
C LYS A 214 -8.21 13.07 4.55
N LEU A 215 -7.91 12.78 3.28
CA LEU A 215 -7.56 13.79 2.29
C LEU A 215 -8.77 14.44 1.60
N ALA A 216 -9.80 13.67 1.31
CA ALA A 216 -10.95 14.16 0.54
C ALA A 216 -12.25 13.45 0.94
N SER A 217 -13.30 14.25 1.13
CA SER A 217 -14.66 13.74 1.26
C SER A 217 -15.18 13.20 -0.08
N LEU A 218 -16.20 12.33 -0.04
CA LEU A 218 -16.87 11.82 -1.23
C LEU A 218 -17.33 12.93 -2.19
N SER A 219 -17.94 13.99 -1.64
CA SER A 219 -18.39 15.15 -2.41
C SER A 219 -17.23 15.89 -3.09
N THR A 220 -16.07 15.97 -2.43
CA THR A 220 -14.86 16.55 -3.01
C THR A 220 -14.34 15.69 -4.16
N ILE A 221 -14.34 14.37 -4.01
CA ILE A 221 -13.90 13.43 -5.06
C ILE A 221 -14.80 13.54 -6.31
N ILE A 222 -16.12 13.66 -6.12
CA ILE A 222 -17.07 13.86 -7.23
C ILE A 222 -16.77 15.18 -7.96
N LYS A 223 -16.63 16.29 -7.22
CA LYS A 223 -16.28 17.60 -7.79
C LYS A 223 -14.95 17.57 -8.54
N LEU A 224 -13.93 16.91 -7.99
CA LEU A 224 -12.62 16.81 -8.62
C LEU A 224 -12.66 16.06 -9.96
N ARG A 225 -13.62 15.16 -10.17
CA ARG A 225 -13.81 14.46 -11.46
C ARG A 225 -14.47 15.34 -12.51
N GLU A 226 -15.45 16.15 -12.10
CA GLU A 226 -16.26 16.98 -13.01
C GLU A 226 -15.48 18.18 -13.56
N VAL A 227 -14.52 18.70 -12.78
CA VAL A 227 -13.60 19.77 -13.19
C VAL A 227 -12.51 19.24 -14.12
#